data_AF-A0A2E8J307-F1
#
_entry.id   AF-A0A2E8J307-F1
#
_cell.length_a   1.000
_cell.length_b   1.000
_cell.length_c   1.000
_cell.angle_alpha   90.00
_cell.angle_beta   90.00
_cell.angle_gamma   90.00
#
_symmetry.space_group_name_H-M   'P 1'
#
loop_
_entity.id
_entity.type
_entity.pdbx_description
1 polymer ?
#
loop_
_entity_poly.entity_id
_entity_poly.type
_entity_poly.pdbx_seq_one_letter_code
_entity_poly.pdbx_strand_id
1 'polypeptide(L)'
;MNTMTAFEYIDPDLLLDKYHPVNQPFFKRQQSIQRAVVHQTAMCKPKHVEIAKMHLTGATNVEIAERMDYTAQGIGKVLQREDTRHLLELLRFYNLHLDGPSIEHRKRLLNEIAQDNQDTDPGITIRAVHEMNSMDGVGRDKVDTKVNITINNNQLPKGVLDV
;
A
#
# COMPACT_ATOMS: atom_id res chain seq x y z
N MET A 1 38.72 -5.26 -10.28
CA MET A 1 37.60 -5.61 -11.18
C MET A 1 36.44 -4.68 -10.84
N ASN A 2 36.09 -3.79 -11.77
CA ASN A 2 35.02 -2.80 -11.61
C ASN A 2 33.66 -3.50 -11.59
N THR A 3 32.95 -3.41 -10.47
CA THR A 3 31.51 -3.66 -10.40
C THR A 3 30.80 -2.45 -10.99
N MET A 4 30.70 -2.39 -12.31
CA MET A 4 29.68 -1.58 -12.97
C MET A 4 28.33 -2.12 -12.52
N THR A 5 27.56 -1.26 -11.86
CA THR A 5 26.17 -1.47 -11.48
C THR A 5 25.41 -2.11 -12.64
N ALA A 6 24.78 -3.27 -12.40
CA ALA A 6 23.86 -3.90 -13.32
C ALA A 6 22.74 -2.90 -13.66
N PHE A 7 22.91 -2.15 -14.75
CA PHE A 7 21.77 -1.65 -15.50
C PHE A 7 21.05 -2.91 -15.97
N GLU A 8 19.94 -3.23 -15.31
CA GLU A 8 19.07 -4.39 -15.56
C GLU A 8 18.88 -4.55 -17.07
N TYR A 9 19.53 -5.57 -17.66
CA TYR A 9 19.21 -6.00 -19.01
C TYR A 9 17.80 -6.58 -18.96
N ILE A 10 16.83 -5.81 -19.43
CA ILE A 10 15.45 -6.26 -19.63
C ILE A 10 15.39 -6.76 -21.07
N ASP A 11 14.96 -8.01 -21.23
CA ASP A 11 14.75 -8.61 -22.54
C ASP A 11 13.82 -7.70 -23.37
N PRO A 12 14.17 -7.35 -24.63
CA PRO A 12 13.35 -6.49 -25.47
C PRO A 12 11.89 -6.96 -25.61
N ASP A 13 11.63 -8.26 -25.54
CA ASP A 13 10.26 -8.79 -25.58
C ASP A 13 9.46 -8.42 -24.32
N LEU A 14 10.12 -8.35 -23.16
CA LEU A 14 9.53 -7.90 -21.89
C LEU A 14 9.27 -6.40 -21.85
N LEU A 15 9.93 -5.59 -22.70
CA LEU A 15 9.64 -4.16 -22.86
C LEU A 15 8.37 -3.92 -23.69
N LEU A 16 8.04 -4.87 -24.57
CA LEU A 16 6.85 -4.81 -25.42
C LEU A 16 5.62 -5.41 -24.75
N ASP A 17 5.81 -6.26 -23.73
CA ASP A 17 4.73 -6.81 -22.92
C ASP A 17 4.07 -5.72 -22.05
N LYS A 18 2.85 -5.33 -22.44
CA LYS A 18 2.01 -4.33 -21.74
C LYS A 18 1.74 -4.70 -20.28
N TYR A 19 1.70 -5.99 -19.94
CA TYR A 19 1.35 -6.46 -18.60
C TYR A 19 2.57 -6.70 -17.71
N HIS A 20 3.79 -6.67 -18.28
CA HIS A 20 5.00 -6.81 -17.51
C HIS A 20 5.09 -5.71 -16.44
N PRO A 21 5.41 -6.04 -15.17
CA PRO A 21 5.44 -5.07 -14.07
C PRO A 21 6.24 -3.81 -14.40
N VAL A 22 7.38 -3.93 -15.09
CA VAL A 22 8.23 -2.78 -15.46
C VAL A 22 7.52 -1.81 -16.43
N ASN A 23 6.56 -2.27 -17.22
CA ASN A 23 5.85 -1.44 -18.18
C ASN A 23 4.58 -0.80 -17.61
N GLN A 24 4.05 -1.36 -16.52
CA GLN A 24 2.85 -0.86 -15.89
C GLN A 24 3.08 0.56 -15.32
N PRO A 25 2.12 1.49 -15.50
CA PRO A 25 2.25 2.88 -15.04
C PRO A 25 2.51 3.04 -13.53
N PHE A 26 2.07 2.07 -12.73
CA PHE A 26 2.31 2.08 -11.29
C PHE A 26 3.79 1.91 -10.96
N PHE A 27 4.41 0.82 -11.41
CA PHE A 27 5.82 0.52 -11.16
C PHE A 27 6.75 1.54 -11.83
N LYS A 28 6.40 2.07 -13.01
CA LYS A 28 7.15 3.19 -13.62
C LYS A 28 7.19 4.42 -12.73
N ARG A 29 6.06 4.79 -12.12
CA ARG A 29 6.01 5.89 -11.14
C ARG A 29 6.83 5.57 -9.90
N GLN A 30 6.72 4.36 -9.36
CA GLN A 30 7.52 3.93 -8.22
C GLN A 30 9.04 4.02 -8.51
N GLN A 31 9.49 3.54 -9.67
CA GLN A 31 10.89 3.65 -10.09
C GLN A 31 11.32 5.11 -10.29
N SER A 32 10.45 5.97 -10.83
CA SER A 32 10.76 7.40 -10.96
C SER A 32 10.97 8.08 -9.61
N ILE A 33 10.17 7.73 -8.59
CA ILE A 33 10.30 8.24 -7.22
C ILE A 33 11.60 7.71 -6.60
N GLN A 34 11.92 6.43 -6.77
CA GLN A 34 13.18 5.86 -6.29
C GLN A 34 14.39 6.59 -6.90
N ARG A 35 14.38 6.84 -8.22
CA ARG A 35 15.43 7.60 -8.90
C ARG A 35 15.53 9.02 -8.35
N ALA A 36 14.40 9.68 -8.09
CA ALA A 36 14.38 11.01 -7.49
C ALA A 36 14.96 11.02 -6.06
N VAL A 37 14.63 10.01 -5.24
CA VAL A 37 15.20 9.85 -3.88
C VAL A 37 16.71 9.66 -3.94
N VAL A 38 17.21 8.78 -4.83
CA VAL A 38 18.65 8.54 -5.00
C VAL A 38 19.36 9.82 -5.45
N HIS A 39 18.79 10.53 -6.44
CA HIS A 39 19.33 11.79 -6.92
C HIS A 39 19.40 12.84 -5.80
N GLN A 40 18.31 13.04 -5.06
CA GLN A 40 18.28 14.00 -3.96
C GLN A 40 19.22 13.61 -2.82
N THR A 41 19.35 12.32 -2.54
CA THR A 41 20.31 11.80 -1.55
C THR A 41 21.75 12.11 -1.94
N ALA A 42 22.08 12.05 -3.23
CA ALA A 42 23.41 12.40 -3.74
C ALA A 42 23.70 13.91 -3.65
N MET A 43 22.68 14.75 -3.72
CA MET A 43 22.79 16.21 -3.59
C MET A 43 22.92 16.68 -2.13
N CYS A 44 22.39 15.91 -1.18
CA CYS A 44 22.46 16.21 0.24
C CYS A 44 23.80 15.78 0.87
N LYS A 45 24.22 16.47 1.93
CA LYS A 45 25.36 16.02 2.74
C LYS A 45 25.00 14.69 3.44
N PRO A 46 25.92 13.72 3.54
CA PRO A 46 25.64 12.41 4.16
C PRO A 46 25.04 12.51 5.56
N LYS A 47 25.56 13.42 6.40
CA LYS A 47 25.02 13.66 7.75
C LYS A 47 23.56 14.16 7.73
N HIS A 48 23.18 15.00 6.76
CA HIS A 48 21.81 15.50 6.66
C HIS A 48 20.84 14.40 6.20
N VAL A 49 21.31 13.51 5.32
CA VAL A 49 20.54 12.34 4.89
C VAL A 49 20.22 11.44 6.09
N GLU A 50 21.21 11.17 6.95
CA GLU A 50 20.99 10.37 8.16
C GLU A 50 20.03 11.04 9.14
N ILE A 51 20.16 12.35 9.35
CA ILE A 51 19.23 13.15 10.16
C ILE A 51 17.80 13.04 9.60
N ALA A 52 17.62 13.21 8.29
CA ALA A 52 16.30 13.12 7.65
C ALA A 52 15.69 11.71 7.78
N LYS A 53 16.49 10.65 7.62
CA LYS A 53 16.06 9.26 7.79
C LYS A 53 15.65 8.96 9.24
N MET A 54 16.43 9.40 10.23
CA MET A 54 16.08 9.19 11.64
C MET A 54 14.82 9.96 12.04
N HIS A 55 14.66 11.18 11.54
CA HIS A 55 13.43 11.94 11.77
C HIS A 55 12.21 11.24 11.16
N LEU A 56 12.36 10.68 9.95
CA LEU A 56 11.29 9.91 9.30
C LEU A 56 10.89 8.65 10.09
N THR A 57 11.84 8.00 10.77
CA THR A 57 11.55 6.85 11.65
C THR A 57 10.88 7.23 12.97
N GLY A 58 10.65 8.52 13.23
CA GLY A 58 9.98 9.02 14.42
C GLY A 58 10.91 9.38 15.58
N ALA A 59 12.24 9.38 15.38
CA ALA A 59 13.19 9.80 16.41
C ALA A 59 13.02 11.29 16.73
N THR A 60 13.13 11.63 18.01
CA THR A 60 13.03 13.02 18.46
C THR A 60 14.30 13.80 18.12
N ASN A 61 14.20 15.13 18.03
CA ASN A 61 15.38 15.97 17.74
C ASN A 61 16.50 15.83 18.79
N VAL A 62 16.16 15.44 20.02
CA VAL A 62 17.13 15.20 21.10
C VAL A 62 17.89 13.90 20.86
N GLU A 63 17.19 12.82 20.55
CA GLU A 63 17.81 11.51 20.24
C GLU A 63 18.72 11.59 19.01
N ILE A 64 18.29 12.32 17.98
CA ILE A 64 19.09 12.53 16.77
C ILE A 64 20.35 13.36 17.10
N ALA A 65 20.21 14.38 17.96
CA ALA A 65 21.31 15.24 18.38
C ALA A 65 22.39 14.46 19.16
N GLU A 66 21.97 13.59 20.09
CA GLU A 66 22.88 12.71 20.85
C GLU A 66 23.66 11.76 19.95
N ARG A 67 23.00 11.21 18.92
CA ARG A 67 23.61 10.23 18.01
C ARG A 67 24.54 10.85 16.97
N MET A 68 24.27 12.09 16.56
CA MET A 68 24.99 12.77 15.47
C MET A 68 26.00 13.81 15.95
N ASP A 69 26.15 13.96 17.28
CA ASP A 69 26.98 14.99 17.92
C ASP A 69 26.60 16.41 17.44
N TYR A 70 25.31 16.71 17.51
CA TYR A 70 24.71 17.99 17.13
C TYR A 70 23.96 18.60 18.32
N THR A 71 23.63 19.88 18.22
CA THR A 71 22.63 20.48 19.12
C THR A 71 21.22 20.23 18.58
N ALA A 72 20.23 20.06 19.46
CA ALA A 72 18.84 19.86 19.06
C ALA A 72 18.31 21.00 18.16
N GLN A 73 18.75 22.25 18.41
CA GLN A 73 18.45 23.39 17.55
C GLN A 73 19.12 23.28 16.16
N GLY A 74 20.33 22.75 16.10
CA GLY A 74 21.04 22.49 14.85
C GLY A 74 20.30 21.47 13.97
N ILE A 75 19.75 20.41 14.59
CA ILE A 75 18.90 19.43 13.88
C ILE A 75 17.66 20.08 13.28
N GLY A 76 16.95 20.91 14.05
CA GLY A 76 15.77 21.64 13.54
C GLY A 76 16.10 22.52 12.32
N LYS A 77 17.26 23.22 12.35
CA LYS A 77 17.72 24.01 11.21
C LYS A 77 18.07 23.15 10.00
N VAL A 78 18.71 21.99 10.20
CA VAL A 78 19.04 21.07 9.10
C VAL A 78 17.76 20.55 8.44
N LEU A 79 16.76 20.14 9.22
CA LEU A 79 15.48 19.64 8.71
C LEU A 79 14.69 20.71 7.92
N GLN A 80 14.88 21.99 8.25
CA GLN A 80 14.23 23.11 7.55
C GLN A 80 14.94 23.55 6.27
N ARG A 81 16.15 23.07 6.00
CA ARG A 81 16.84 23.40 4.74
C ARG A 81 16.07 22.81 3.56
N GLU A 82 16.09 23.52 2.43
CA GLU A 82 15.36 23.14 1.23
C GLU A 82 15.76 21.76 0.69
N ASP A 83 17.07 21.46 0.69
CA ASP A 83 17.63 20.17 0.25
C ASP A 83 17.07 19.00 1.08
N THR A 84 17.08 19.16 2.39
CA THR A 84 16.71 18.14 3.37
C THR A 84 15.19 17.99 3.45
N ARG A 85 14.45 19.10 3.36
CA ARG A 85 12.98 19.10 3.30
C ARG A 85 12.49 18.36 2.06
N HIS A 86 13.07 18.66 0.89
CA HIS A 86 12.71 17.98 -0.35
C HIS A 86 13.02 16.48 -0.28
N LEU A 87 14.16 16.09 0.30
CA LEU A 87 14.46 14.68 0.56
C LEU A 87 13.41 14.04 1.48
N LEU A 88 12.99 14.72 2.55
CA LEU A 88 12.00 14.23 3.49
C LEU A 88 10.62 14.04 2.85
N GLU A 89 10.20 14.97 2.01
CA GLU A 89 8.97 14.87 1.23
C GLU A 89 9.01 13.68 0.26
N LEU A 90 10.12 13.51 -0.47
CA LEU A 90 10.31 12.36 -1.36
C LEU A 90 10.32 11.04 -0.60
N LEU A 91 10.96 10.98 0.57
CA LEU A 91 10.98 9.79 1.41
C LEU A 91 9.61 9.46 2.01
N ARG A 92 8.82 10.48 2.41
CA ARG A 92 7.43 10.28 2.85
C ARG A 92 6.56 9.76 1.71
N PHE A 93 6.70 10.35 0.53
CA PHE A 93 5.97 9.93 -0.66
C PHE A 93 6.37 8.52 -1.08
N TYR A 94 7.65 8.18 -0.98
CA TYR A 94 8.17 6.83 -1.23
C TYR A 94 7.66 5.81 -0.22
N ASN A 95 7.65 6.12 1.08
CA ASN A 95 7.08 5.25 2.10
C ASN A 95 5.58 5.00 1.88
N LEU A 96 4.83 6.04 1.48
CA LEU A 96 3.42 5.89 1.10
C LEU A 96 3.23 4.94 -0.08
N HIS A 97 4.20 4.85 -0.99
CA HIS A 97 4.20 3.90 -2.11
C HIS A 97 4.73 2.50 -1.72
N LEU A 98 5.53 2.39 -0.66
CA LEU A 98 6.15 1.15 -0.20
C LEU A 98 5.27 0.33 0.74
N ASP A 99 4.23 0.90 1.34
CA ASP A 99 3.26 0.21 2.23
C ASP A 99 2.40 -0.87 1.51
N GLY A 100 2.92 -1.40 0.39
CA GLY A 100 2.31 -2.39 -0.47
C GLY A 100 1.21 -1.78 -1.34
N PRO A 101 0.54 -2.62 -2.16
CA PRO A 101 -0.76 -2.29 -2.70
C PRO A 101 -1.69 -1.88 -1.55
N SER A 102 -1.90 -0.57 -1.39
CA SER A 102 -2.92 -0.07 -0.48
C SER A 102 -4.22 -0.84 -0.77
N ILE A 103 -5.07 -1.00 0.24
CA ILE A 103 -6.38 -1.65 0.03
C ILE A 103 -7.08 -1.04 -1.19
N GLU A 104 -6.97 0.29 -1.34
CA GLU A 104 -7.46 1.04 -2.50
C GLU A 104 -6.79 0.67 -3.83
N HIS A 105 -5.48 0.40 -3.84
CA HIS A 105 -4.78 -0.06 -5.05
C HIS A 105 -5.21 -1.48 -5.44
N ARG A 106 -5.39 -2.39 -4.47
CA ARG A 106 -5.91 -3.73 -4.73
C ARG A 106 -7.34 -3.70 -5.26
N LYS A 107 -8.21 -2.89 -4.65
CA LYS A 107 -9.57 -2.66 -5.14
C LYS A 107 -9.59 -2.12 -6.56
N ARG A 108 -8.71 -1.16 -6.87
CA ARG A 108 -8.60 -0.63 -8.22
C ARG A 108 -8.25 -1.72 -9.23
N LEU A 109 -7.25 -2.57 -8.94
CA LEU A 109 -6.87 -3.67 -9.82
C LEU A 109 -8.02 -4.69 -9.99
N LEU A 110 -8.72 -5.03 -8.90
CA LEU A 110 -9.88 -5.90 -8.95
C LEU A 110 -11.02 -5.30 -9.76
N ASN A 111 -11.23 -3.98 -9.69
CA ASN A 111 -12.23 -3.29 -10.50
C ASN A 111 -11.85 -3.27 -11.99
N GLU A 112 -10.58 -3.03 -12.32
CA GLU A 112 -10.06 -3.12 -13.69
C GLU A 112 -10.28 -4.55 -14.25
N ILE A 113 -9.94 -5.60 -13.48
CA ILE A 113 -10.21 -7.01 -13.84
C ILE A 113 -11.71 -7.27 -14.01
N ALA A 114 -12.54 -6.73 -13.13
CA ALA A 114 -14.00 -6.91 -13.18
C ALA A 114 -14.61 -6.30 -14.43
N GLN A 115 -14.15 -5.11 -14.83
CA GLN A 115 -14.59 -4.42 -16.05
C GLN A 115 -14.10 -5.13 -17.31
N ASP A 116 -12.82 -5.52 -17.36
CA ASP A 116 -12.23 -6.18 -18.52
C ASP A 116 -12.87 -7.54 -18.82
N ASN A 117 -13.44 -8.21 -17.81
CA ASN A 117 -14.06 -9.53 -17.94
C ASN A 117 -15.59 -9.51 -17.88
N GLN A 118 -16.22 -8.33 -17.83
CA GLN A 118 -17.66 -8.19 -17.61
C GLN A 118 -18.49 -8.95 -18.65
N ASP A 119 -18.08 -8.91 -19.91
CA ASP A 119 -18.82 -9.52 -21.03
C ASP A 119 -18.27 -10.89 -21.45
N THR A 120 -17.01 -11.20 -21.11
CA THR A 120 -16.28 -12.39 -21.57
C THR A 120 -16.30 -13.53 -20.57
N ASP A 121 -16.08 -13.25 -19.29
CA ASP A 121 -16.13 -14.23 -18.20
C ASP A 121 -16.72 -13.60 -16.93
N PRO A 122 -18.06 -13.63 -16.79
CA PRO A 122 -18.74 -13.12 -15.61
C PRO A 122 -18.27 -13.78 -14.30
N GLY A 123 -17.74 -15.00 -14.35
CA GLY A 123 -17.22 -15.70 -13.19
C GLY A 123 -16.00 -15.01 -12.57
N ILE A 124 -15.11 -14.48 -13.42
CA ILE A 124 -13.94 -13.69 -12.98
C ILE A 124 -14.41 -12.35 -12.39
N THR A 125 -15.36 -11.69 -13.03
CA THR A 125 -15.95 -10.43 -12.52
C THR A 125 -16.57 -10.62 -11.14
N ILE A 126 -17.36 -11.68 -10.94
CA ILE A 126 -17.99 -11.97 -9.64
C ILE A 126 -16.92 -12.23 -8.56
N ARG A 127 -15.86 -12.97 -8.87
CA ARG A 127 -14.75 -13.23 -7.93
C ARG A 127 -14.00 -11.95 -7.57
N ALA A 128 -13.73 -11.09 -8.55
CA ALA A 128 -13.06 -9.81 -8.31
C ALA A 128 -13.90 -8.89 -7.42
N VAL A 129 -15.22 -8.80 -7.67
CA VAL A 129 -16.16 -8.06 -6.81
C VAL A 129 -16.27 -8.66 -5.41
N HIS A 130 -16.28 -9.99 -5.29
CA HIS A 130 -16.29 -10.66 -4.00
C HIS A 130 -15.05 -10.37 -3.16
N GLU A 131 -13.86 -10.37 -3.78
CA GLU A 131 -12.61 -10.02 -3.12
C GLU A 131 -12.61 -8.54 -2.68
N MET A 132 -13.15 -7.62 -3.50
CA MET A 132 -13.34 -6.21 -3.11
C MET A 132 -14.24 -6.06 -1.88
N ASN A 133 -15.40 -6.73 -1.86
CA ASN A 133 -16.32 -6.70 -0.71
C ASN A 133 -15.69 -7.30 0.56
N SER A 134 -14.90 -8.37 0.40
CA SER A 134 -14.16 -9.00 1.51
C SER A 134 -13.11 -8.08 2.11
N MET A 135 -12.47 -7.23 1.28
CA MET A 135 -11.56 -6.19 1.73
C MET A 135 -12.26 -5.06 2.49
N ASP A 136 -13.51 -4.73 2.14
CA ASP A 136 -14.34 -3.75 2.84
C ASP A 136 -14.98 -4.29 4.14
N GLY A 137 -14.79 -5.58 4.43
CA GLY A 137 -15.39 -6.24 5.59
C GLY A 137 -16.89 -6.52 5.43
N VAL A 138 -17.46 -6.27 4.25
CA VAL A 138 -18.86 -6.55 3.92
C VAL A 138 -18.99 -8.05 3.64
N GLY A 139 -19.67 -8.79 4.53
CA GLY A 139 -19.89 -10.24 4.39
C GLY A 139 -19.16 -11.13 5.39
N ARG A 140 -18.59 -10.58 6.48
CA ARG A 140 -18.06 -11.39 7.60
C ARG A 140 -19.13 -11.99 8.49
N ASP A 141 -20.38 -11.59 8.33
CA ASP A 141 -21.50 -12.25 8.97
C ASP A 141 -21.72 -13.58 8.25
N LYS A 142 -21.17 -14.66 8.83
CA LYS A 142 -21.83 -15.96 8.70
C LYS A 142 -23.27 -15.71 9.10
N VAL A 143 -24.17 -15.67 8.13
CA VAL A 143 -25.60 -15.83 8.39
C VAL A 143 -25.71 -17.21 9.03
N ASP A 144 -25.72 -17.24 10.36
CA ASP A 144 -25.89 -18.45 11.12
C ASP A 144 -27.30 -18.96 10.78
N THR A 145 -27.36 -19.86 9.80
CA THR A 145 -28.60 -20.45 9.29
C THR A 145 -29.22 -21.43 10.29
N LYS A 146 -28.79 -21.35 11.56
CA LYS A 146 -29.40 -22.02 12.70
C LYS A 146 -30.33 -21.06 13.43
N VAL A 147 -31.36 -20.59 12.74
CA VAL A 147 -32.59 -20.22 13.45
C VAL A 147 -33.20 -21.53 13.92
N ASN A 148 -32.78 -21.99 15.09
CA ASN A 148 -33.41 -23.11 15.77
C ASN A 148 -34.74 -22.59 16.31
N ILE A 149 -35.79 -22.59 15.48
CA ILE A 149 -37.16 -22.31 15.94
C ILE A 149 -37.56 -23.48 16.84
N THR A 150 -37.26 -23.37 18.14
CA THR A 150 -37.84 -24.27 19.13
C THR A 150 -39.30 -23.85 19.28
N ILE A 151 -40.18 -24.46 18.49
CA ILE A 151 -41.62 -24.31 18.66
C ILE A 151 -41.95 -24.95 20.02
N ASN A 152 -42.10 -24.12 21.04
CA ASN A 152 -42.64 -24.54 22.32
C ASN A 152 -44.13 -24.81 22.14
N ASN A 153 -44.47 -26.05 21.78
CA ASN A 153 -45.83 -26.51 21.50
C ASN A 153 -46.80 -26.43 22.71
N ASN A 154 -46.34 -25.97 23.87
CA ASN A 154 -47.15 -25.85 25.08
C ASN A 154 -47.81 -24.47 25.30
N GLN A 155 -47.64 -23.50 24.38
CA GLN A 155 -48.26 -22.17 24.49
C GLN A 155 -49.25 -21.82 23.38
N LEU A 156 -49.53 -22.73 22.44
CA LEU A 156 -50.58 -22.53 21.46
C LEU A 156 -51.94 -23.00 22.03
N PRO A 157 -52.97 -22.15 22.11
CA PRO A 157 -54.31 -22.60 22.47
C PRO A 157 -54.81 -23.57 21.41
N LYS A 158 -55.31 -24.74 21.84
CA LYS A 158 -55.88 -25.76 20.94
C LYS A 158 -56.94 -25.13 20.04
N GLY A 159 -56.77 -25.27 18.73
CA GLY A 159 -57.71 -24.80 17.74
C GLY A 159 -58.94 -25.70 17.64
N VAL A 160 -60.04 -25.16 17.11
CA VAL A 160 -61.37 -25.78 16.98
C VAL A 160 -61.41 -26.97 15.98
N LEU A 161 -60.25 -27.50 15.58
CA LEU A 161 -60.12 -28.66 14.70
C LEU A 161 -59.42 -29.87 15.37
N ASP A 162 -59.03 -29.76 16.64
CA ASP A 162 -58.60 -30.91 17.48
C ASP A 162 -59.79 -31.48 18.28
N VAL A 163 -60.91 -31.74 17.59
CA VAL A 163 -62.10 -32.46 18.10
C VAL A 163 -62.11 -33.86 17.53
#